data_AF-A0A1C4HXR3-F1
#
_entry.id   AF-A0A1C4HXR3-F1
#
_cell.length_a   1.000
_cell.length_b   1.000
_cell.length_c   1.000
_cell.angle_alpha   90.00
_cell.angle_beta   90.00
_cell.angle_gamma   90.00
#
_symmetry.space_group_name_H-M   'P 1'
#
loop_
_entity.id
_entity.type
_entity.pdbx_description
1 polymer ?
#
loop_
_entity_poly.entity_id
_entity_poly.type
_entity_poly.pdbx_seq_one_letter_code
_entity_poly.pdbx_strand_id
1 'polypeptide(L)'
;MSAGPVSAFDVVGVRGRGYRPEQVDRAVAARTAERDTALAEAVRLERLAQELAAEAARLAETVAGLPEQDYAELGERAQHILALAQEQAASLRADAEAAGQELADAADAEARALADAAREAADAVRAAAVAAAEERVAEAVREAEGVLAAARKEAEEVRGAAEEAMAQTRSRTASVLAHQEQEHKERHQAVEAEIAAAEAESEARHKELTDRAEALLAEAARGLAETQEAARHGQEDAEARAAEILSEARVREERIARETERVLREHEEGREEVQAHMAHVRSSLAALTGRVTAGPTGSAED
;
A
#
# COMPACT_ATOMS: atom_id res chain seq x y z
N MET A 1 -36.43 -11.83 28.41
CA MET A 1 -35.85 -12.80 29.36
C MET A 1 -36.96 -13.20 30.31
N SER A 2 -37.25 -14.50 30.49
CA SER A 2 -38.24 -14.93 31.47
C SER A 2 -37.57 -14.96 32.84
N ALA A 3 -38.07 -14.16 33.77
CA ALA A 3 -37.77 -14.35 35.18
C ALA A 3 -38.43 -15.67 35.60
N GLY A 4 -37.64 -16.63 36.07
CA GLY A 4 -38.17 -17.82 36.74
C GLY A 4 -38.92 -17.43 38.02
N PRO A 5 -39.69 -18.36 38.61
CA PRO A 5 -40.37 -18.10 39.88
C PRO A 5 -39.37 -17.61 40.92
N VAL A 6 -39.65 -16.44 41.50
CA VAL A 6 -38.82 -15.84 42.55
C VAL A 6 -39.04 -16.66 43.82
N SER A 7 -37.97 -17.26 44.34
CA SER A 7 -38.00 -17.97 45.62
C SER A 7 -38.41 -17.02 46.74
N ALA A 8 -39.13 -17.54 47.74
CA ALA A 8 -39.49 -16.79 48.94
C ALA A 8 -38.27 -16.30 49.76
N PHE A 9 -37.06 -16.76 49.41
CA PHE A 9 -35.78 -16.44 50.04
C PHE A 9 -34.78 -15.80 49.07
N ASP A 10 -35.25 -15.18 47.98
CA ASP A 10 -34.44 -14.48 46.96
C ASP A 10 -33.29 -15.32 46.35
N VAL A 11 -33.46 -16.65 46.28
CA VAL A 11 -32.46 -17.55 45.70
C VAL A 11 -32.46 -17.46 44.17
N VAL A 12 -31.69 -16.52 43.61
CA VAL A 12 -31.58 -16.30 42.16
C VAL A 12 -30.51 -17.21 41.53
N GLY A 13 -30.93 -18.22 40.78
CA GLY A 13 -30.04 -19.02 39.92
C GLY A 13 -29.56 -18.23 38.71
N VAL A 14 -28.24 -18.11 38.52
CA VAL A 14 -27.66 -17.35 37.39
C VAL A 14 -27.54 -18.24 36.15
N ARG A 15 -28.27 -17.91 35.08
CA ARG A 15 -28.20 -18.57 33.76
C ARG A 15 -28.28 -20.11 33.82
N GLY A 16 -29.18 -20.65 34.65
CA GLY A 16 -29.38 -22.10 34.77
C GLY A 16 -28.29 -22.84 35.55
N ARG A 17 -27.37 -22.14 36.22
CA ARG A 17 -26.44 -22.72 37.19
C ARG A 17 -26.84 -22.31 38.62
N GLY A 18 -26.80 -23.26 39.54
CA GLY A 18 -27.26 -23.13 40.93
C GLY A 18 -28.28 -24.20 41.31
N TYR A 19 -28.62 -24.29 42.59
CA TYR A 19 -29.74 -25.11 43.05
C TYR A 19 -31.06 -24.61 42.45
N ARG A 20 -32.00 -25.53 42.16
CA ARG A 20 -33.32 -25.13 41.67
C ARG A 20 -34.09 -24.42 42.79
N PRO A 21 -34.58 -23.18 42.62
CA PRO A 21 -35.24 -22.44 43.68
C PRO A 21 -36.39 -23.23 44.33
N GLU A 22 -37.16 -23.97 43.53
CA GLU A 22 -38.30 -24.78 44.00
C GLU A 22 -37.89 -26.01 44.84
N GLN A 23 -36.64 -26.46 44.72
CA GLN A 23 -36.07 -27.50 45.59
C GLN A 23 -35.62 -26.92 46.93
N VAL A 24 -35.02 -25.71 46.91
CA VAL A 24 -34.60 -25.00 48.12
C VAL A 24 -35.83 -24.60 48.94
N ASP A 25 -36.82 -23.96 48.32
CA ASP A 25 -38.06 -23.53 48.98
C ASP A 25 -38.79 -24.71 49.65
N ARG A 26 -38.85 -25.88 48.97
CA ARG A 26 -39.45 -27.09 49.55
C ARG A 26 -38.66 -27.62 50.74
N ALA A 27 -37.33 -27.62 50.67
CA ALA A 27 -36.48 -28.07 51.77
C ALA A 27 -36.61 -27.15 52.99
N VAL A 28 -36.60 -25.82 52.78
CA VAL A 28 -36.76 -24.83 53.85
C VAL A 28 -38.17 -24.91 54.46
N ALA A 29 -39.21 -25.07 53.64
CA ALA A 29 -40.58 -25.24 54.13
C ALA A 29 -40.74 -26.50 55.01
N ALA A 30 -40.14 -27.62 54.61
CA ALA A 30 -40.15 -28.84 55.42
C ALA A 30 -39.46 -28.63 56.79
N ARG A 31 -38.26 -28.02 56.81
CA ARG A 31 -37.54 -27.71 58.06
C ARG A 31 -38.27 -26.68 58.93
N THR A 32 -39.00 -25.75 58.32
CA THR A 32 -39.84 -24.79 59.04
C THR A 32 -41.02 -25.49 59.71
N ALA A 33 -41.70 -26.41 59.01
CA ALA A 33 -42.77 -27.21 59.59
C ALA A 33 -42.28 -28.15 60.72
N GLU A 34 -41.10 -28.76 60.58
CA GLU A 34 -40.44 -29.54 61.65
C GLU A 34 -40.18 -28.68 62.89
N ARG A 35 -39.57 -27.50 62.71
CA ARG A 35 -39.33 -26.51 63.79
C ARG A 35 -40.62 -26.10 64.47
N ASP A 36 -41.65 -25.75 63.70
CA ASP A 36 -42.91 -25.24 64.24
C ASP A 36 -43.68 -26.31 65.02
N THR A 37 -43.56 -27.58 64.59
CA THR A 37 -44.07 -28.75 65.33
C THR A 37 -43.33 -28.92 66.67
N ALA A 38 -42.00 -28.83 66.67
CA ALA A 38 -41.20 -28.93 67.88
C ALA A 38 -41.46 -27.78 68.87
N LEU A 39 -41.63 -26.54 68.37
CA LEU A 39 -41.99 -25.38 69.19
C LEU A 39 -43.39 -25.52 69.80
N ALA A 40 -44.37 -26.00 69.05
CA ALA A 40 -45.72 -26.25 69.57
C ALA A 40 -45.71 -27.30 70.70
N GLU A 41 -44.89 -28.35 70.57
CA GLU A 41 -44.71 -29.37 71.59
C GLU A 41 -43.99 -28.84 72.84
N ALA A 42 -42.94 -28.03 72.67
CA ALA A 42 -42.26 -27.36 73.78
C ALA A 42 -43.22 -26.47 74.60
N VAL A 43 -44.04 -25.66 73.93
CA VAL A 43 -45.08 -24.83 74.57
C VAL A 43 -46.14 -25.70 75.28
N ARG A 44 -46.52 -26.85 74.70
CA ARG A 44 -47.45 -27.79 75.34
C ARG A 44 -46.88 -28.35 76.64
N LEU A 45 -45.62 -28.74 76.63
CA LEU A 45 -44.90 -29.30 77.79
C LEU A 45 -44.64 -28.24 78.87
N GLU A 46 -44.24 -27.03 78.50
CA GLU A 46 -44.05 -25.92 79.43
C GLU A 46 -45.36 -25.59 80.17
N ARG A 47 -46.48 -25.50 79.44
CA ARG A 47 -47.79 -25.28 80.06
C ARG A 47 -48.18 -26.42 81.01
N LEU A 48 -47.93 -27.69 80.63
CA LEU A 48 -48.20 -28.84 81.49
C LEU A 48 -47.35 -28.78 82.79
N ALA A 49 -46.09 -28.37 82.69
CA ALA A 49 -45.23 -28.18 83.86
C ALA A 49 -45.77 -27.06 84.78
N GLN A 50 -46.25 -25.94 84.21
CA GLN A 50 -46.90 -24.87 84.97
C GLN A 50 -48.21 -25.32 85.64
N GLU A 51 -49.05 -26.11 84.95
CA GLU A 51 -50.28 -26.68 85.49
C GLU A 51 -50.00 -27.60 86.68
N LEU A 52 -49.02 -28.52 86.54
CA LEU A 52 -48.58 -29.44 87.60
C LEU A 52 -47.94 -28.70 88.79
N ALA A 53 -47.10 -27.70 88.55
CA ALA A 53 -46.50 -26.88 89.61
C ALA A 53 -47.57 -26.11 90.40
N ALA A 54 -48.57 -25.55 89.73
CA ALA A 54 -49.70 -24.89 90.38
C ALA A 54 -50.58 -25.88 91.18
N GLU A 55 -50.72 -27.12 90.72
CA GLU A 55 -51.42 -28.17 91.47
C GLU A 55 -50.65 -28.61 92.71
N ALA A 56 -49.34 -28.85 92.58
CA ALA A 56 -48.47 -29.15 93.71
C ALA A 56 -48.51 -28.04 94.78
N ALA A 57 -48.51 -26.77 94.37
CA ALA A 57 -48.66 -25.64 95.28
C ALA A 57 -50.01 -25.63 96.03
N ARG A 58 -51.13 -25.88 95.34
CA ARG A 58 -52.46 -26.00 95.98
C ARG A 58 -52.54 -27.16 96.96
N LEU A 59 -51.92 -28.30 96.63
CA LEU A 59 -51.84 -29.46 97.52
C LEU A 59 -50.99 -29.14 98.76
N ALA A 60 -49.85 -28.47 98.60
CA ALA A 60 -49.02 -28.02 99.72
C ALA A 60 -49.75 -27.04 100.64
N GLU A 61 -50.48 -26.07 100.09
CA GLU A 61 -51.33 -25.14 100.87
C GLU A 61 -52.44 -25.89 101.63
N THR A 62 -53.09 -26.87 100.96
CA THR A 62 -54.13 -27.71 101.59
C THR A 62 -53.56 -28.51 102.77
N VAL A 63 -52.35 -29.07 102.63
CA VAL A 63 -51.67 -29.81 103.70
C VAL A 63 -51.24 -28.88 104.83
N ALA A 64 -50.73 -27.68 104.52
CA ALA A 64 -50.35 -26.68 105.52
C ALA A 64 -51.53 -26.11 106.33
N GLY A 65 -52.75 -26.20 105.80
CA GLY A 65 -53.99 -25.84 106.49
C GLY A 65 -54.53 -26.92 107.46
N LEU A 66 -53.95 -28.13 107.47
CA LEU A 66 -54.31 -29.17 108.43
C LEU A 66 -53.63 -28.91 109.78
N PRO A 67 -54.27 -29.25 110.92
CA PRO A 67 -53.62 -29.13 112.23
C PRO A 67 -52.39 -30.04 112.30
N GLU A 68 -51.33 -29.56 112.95
CA GLU A 68 -50.09 -30.32 113.17
C GLU A 68 -50.38 -31.52 114.07
N GLN A 69 -50.54 -32.69 113.46
CA GLN A 69 -50.95 -33.91 114.14
C GLN A 69 -49.71 -34.71 114.59
N ASP A 70 -49.39 -34.64 115.88
CA ASP A 70 -48.27 -35.39 116.48
C ASP A 70 -48.62 -36.87 116.78
N TYR A 71 -49.91 -37.23 116.73
CA TYR A 71 -50.47 -38.53 117.14
C TYR A 71 -50.09 -38.97 118.57
N ALA A 72 -49.77 -38.04 119.48
CA ALA A 72 -49.40 -38.36 120.87
C ALA A 72 -50.48 -39.14 121.62
N GLU A 73 -51.76 -38.83 121.37
CA GLU A 73 -52.92 -39.52 121.95
C GLU A 73 -53.03 -41.01 121.55
N LEU A 74 -52.36 -41.42 120.47
CA LEU A 74 -52.30 -42.81 119.97
C LEU A 74 -51.03 -43.55 120.41
N GLY A 75 -50.14 -42.86 121.15
CA GLY A 75 -48.94 -43.42 121.76
C GLY A 75 -47.69 -43.46 120.86
N GLU A 76 -46.55 -43.75 121.49
CA GLU A 76 -45.19 -43.72 120.91
C GLU A 76 -45.06 -44.44 119.55
N ARG A 77 -45.78 -45.55 119.37
CA ARG A 77 -45.77 -46.31 118.10
C ARG A 77 -46.37 -45.51 116.93
N ALA A 78 -47.38 -44.67 117.17
CA ALA A 78 -47.96 -43.81 116.13
C ALA A 78 -47.02 -42.65 115.78
N GLN A 79 -46.39 -42.04 116.78
CA GLN A 79 -45.34 -41.04 116.60
C GLN A 79 -44.15 -41.57 115.78
N HIS A 80 -43.70 -42.80 116.06
CA HIS A 80 -42.61 -43.42 115.30
C HIS A 80 -42.99 -43.67 113.83
N ILE A 81 -44.25 -44.04 113.55
CA ILE A 81 -44.76 -44.20 112.18
C ILE A 81 -44.81 -42.84 111.45
N LEU A 82 -45.23 -41.76 112.13
CA LEU A 82 -45.21 -40.40 111.57
C LEU A 82 -43.77 -39.96 111.23
N ALA A 83 -42.82 -40.15 112.15
CA ALA A 83 -41.42 -39.79 111.93
C ALA A 83 -40.84 -40.52 110.71
N LEU A 84 -41.04 -41.84 110.61
CA LEU A 84 -40.65 -42.62 109.43
C LEU A 84 -41.32 -42.13 108.14
N ALA A 85 -42.61 -41.77 108.19
CA ALA A 85 -43.31 -41.22 107.02
C ALA A 85 -42.75 -39.86 106.58
N GLN A 86 -42.35 -39.00 107.52
CA GLN A 86 -41.71 -37.71 107.26
C GLN A 86 -40.29 -37.88 106.68
N GLU A 87 -39.50 -38.81 107.22
CA GLU A 87 -38.18 -39.18 106.67
C GLU A 87 -38.29 -39.71 105.24
N GLN A 88 -39.24 -40.64 104.99
CA GLN A 88 -39.50 -41.16 103.64
C GLN A 88 -39.97 -40.05 102.68
N ALA A 89 -40.85 -39.15 103.12
CA ALA A 89 -41.30 -38.01 102.32
C ALA A 89 -40.20 -36.95 102.07
N ALA A 90 -39.17 -36.88 102.92
CA ALA A 90 -37.97 -36.08 102.68
C ALA A 90 -37.04 -36.76 101.66
N SER A 91 -36.78 -38.07 101.81
CA SER A 91 -36.01 -38.86 100.83
C SER A 91 -36.61 -38.77 99.44
N LEU A 92 -37.91 -39.10 99.30
CA LEU A 92 -38.60 -39.09 98.00
C LEU A 92 -38.59 -37.73 97.29
N ARG A 93 -38.55 -36.63 98.05
CA ARG A 93 -38.38 -35.29 97.46
C ARG A 93 -36.95 -35.04 96.98
N ALA A 94 -35.95 -35.37 97.79
CA ALA A 94 -34.55 -35.29 97.38
C ALA A 94 -34.23 -36.18 96.17
N ASP A 95 -34.78 -37.40 96.14
CA ASP A 95 -34.66 -38.35 95.03
C ASP A 95 -35.32 -37.80 93.75
N ALA A 96 -36.49 -37.17 93.87
CA ALA A 96 -37.20 -36.55 92.74
C ALA A 96 -36.51 -35.27 92.22
N GLU A 97 -35.97 -34.44 93.12
CA GLU A 97 -35.18 -33.25 92.76
C GLU A 97 -33.87 -33.66 92.04
N ALA A 98 -33.17 -34.68 92.56
CA ALA A 98 -31.97 -35.24 91.93
C ALA A 98 -32.27 -35.81 90.54
N ALA A 99 -33.30 -36.65 90.41
CA ALA A 99 -33.71 -37.21 89.12
C ALA A 99 -34.15 -36.12 88.11
N GLY A 100 -34.82 -35.07 88.59
CA GLY A 100 -35.19 -33.91 87.77
C GLY A 100 -33.95 -33.15 87.25
N GLN A 101 -32.95 -32.95 88.11
CA GLN A 101 -31.69 -32.31 87.73
C GLN A 101 -30.89 -33.18 86.73
N GLU A 102 -30.79 -34.50 86.96
CA GLU A 102 -30.13 -35.43 86.04
C GLU A 102 -30.78 -35.43 84.65
N LEU A 103 -32.12 -35.39 84.57
CA LEU A 103 -32.85 -35.29 83.30
C LEU A 103 -32.62 -33.95 82.61
N ALA A 104 -32.56 -32.85 83.36
CA ALA A 104 -32.26 -31.52 82.82
C ALA A 104 -30.84 -31.47 82.25
N ASP A 105 -29.84 -31.92 83.01
CA ASP A 105 -28.43 -31.95 82.60
C ASP A 105 -28.21 -32.85 81.37
N ALA A 106 -28.91 -34.00 81.31
CA ALA A 106 -28.88 -34.89 80.14
C ALA A 106 -29.48 -34.23 78.88
N ALA A 107 -30.63 -33.56 79.01
CA ALA A 107 -31.25 -32.84 77.90
C ALA A 107 -30.38 -31.67 77.41
N ASP A 108 -29.75 -30.94 78.33
CA ASP A 108 -28.83 -29.84 78.03
C ASP A 108 -27.57 -30.33 77.29
N ALA A 109 -27.04 -31.50 77.69
CA ALA A 109 -25.92 -32.15 77.01
C ALA A 109 -26.29 -32.63 75.60
N GLU A 110 -27.45 -33.25 75.41
CA GLU A 110 -27.95 -33.68 74.10
C GLU A 110 -28.21 -32.48 73.18
N ALA A 111 -28.82 -31.41 73.69
CA ALA A 111 -29.09 -30.19 72.94
C ALA A 111 -27.79 -29.52 72.44
N ARG A 112 -26.73 -29.47 73.28
CA ARG A 112 -25.41 -28.97 72.89
C ARG A 112 -24.76 -29.85 71.82
N ALA A 113 -24.76 -31.17 72.02
CA ALA A 113 -24.21 -32.11 71.04
C ALA A 113 -24.90 -32.02 69.68
N LEU A 114 -26.23 -31.88 69.66
CA LEU A 114 -27.01 -31.67 68.42
C LEU A 114 -26.69 -30.32 67.76
N ALA A 115 -26.56 -29.25 68.54
CA ALA A 115 -26.22 -27.92 68.03
C ALA A 115 -24.81 -27.86 67.42
N ASP A 116 -23.84 -28.53 68.05
CA ASP A 116 -22.47 -28.60 67.55
C ASP A 116 -22.37 -29.50 66.30
N ALA A 117 -23.03 -30.66 66.28
CA ALA A 117 -23.12 -31.51 65.09
C ALA A 117 -23.82 -30.81 63.91
N ALA A 118 -24.86 -30.02 64.17
CA ALA A 118 -25.52 -29.20 63.15
C ALA A 118 -24.59 -28.09 62.62
N ARG A 119 -23.75 -27.49 63.46
CA ARG A 119 -22.74 -26.50 63.06
C ARG A 119 -21.66 -27.13 62.19
N GLU A 120 -21.10 -28.27 62.60
CA GLU A 120 -20.11 -29.02 61.82
C GLU A 120 -20.64 -29.41 60.45
N ALA A 121 -21.89 -29.91 60.38
CA ALA A 121 -22.54 -30.24 59.11
C ALA A 121 -22.72 -29.00 58.21
N ALA A 122 -23.14 -27.86 58.77
CA ALA A 122 -23.29 -26.61 58.03
C ALA A 122 -21.93 -26.05 57.54
N ASP A 123 -20.89 -26.16 58.36
CA ASP A 123 -19.52 -25.78 58.02
C ASP A 123 -18.94 -26.66 56.91
N ALA A 124 -19.15 -27.98 56.97
CA ALA A 124 -18.76 -28.92 55.93
C ALA A 124 -19.47 -28.66 54.59
N VAL A 125 -20.79 -28.40 54.61
CA VAL A 125 -21.55 -28.02 53.41
C VAL A 125 -21.06 -26.69 52.83
N ARG A 126 -20.76 -25.70 53.67
CA ARG A 126 -20.19 -24.41 53.22
C ARG A 126 -18.81 -24.61 52.60
N ALA A 127 -17.91 -25.36 53.23
CA ALA A 127 -16.58 -25.63 52.72
C ALA A 127 -16.62 -26.35 51.36
N ALA A 128 -17.46 -27.38 51.23
CA ALA A 128 -17.66 -28.09 49.97
C ALA A 128 -18.24 -27.18 48.86
N ALA A 129 -19.18 -26.30 49.19
CA ALA A 129 -19.74 -25.34 48.24
C ALA A 129 -18.71 -24.28 47.77
N VAL A 130 -17.85 -23.80 48.67
CA VAL A 130 -16.75 -22.89 48.33
C VAL A 130 -15.73 -23.59 47.41
N ALA A 131 -15.27 -24.79 47.77
CA ALA A 131 -14.32 -25.55 46.97
C ALA A 131 -14.86 -25.85 45.55
N ALA A 132 -16.13 -26.25 45.44
CA ALA A 132 -16.78 -26.48 44.14
C ALA A 132 -16.94 -25.19 43.31
N ALA A 133 -17.13 -24.03 43.95
CA ALA A 133 -17.17 -22.74 43.28
C ALA A 133 -15.78 -22.32 42.77
N GLU A 134 -14.74 -22.48 43.60
CA GLU A 134 -13.34 -22.21 43.23
C GLU A 134 -12.87 -23.11 42.08
N GLU A 135 -13.15 -24.42 42.15
CA GLU A 135 -12.86 -25.36 41.07
C GLU A 135 -13.56 -24.95 39.76
N ARG A 136 -14.83 -24.53 39.83
CA ARG A 136 -15.59 -24.11 38.66
C ARG A 136 -15.09 -22.79 38.06
N VAL A 137 -14.60 -21.86 38.88
CA VAL A 137 -13.91 -20.66 38.40
C VAL A 137 -12.57 -21.04 37.74
N ALA A 138 -11.78 -21.92 38.36
CA ALA A 138 -10.53 -22.39 37.78
C ALA A 138 -10.71 -23.21 36.48
N GLU A 139 -11.81 -23.94 36.34
CA GLU A 139 -12.21 -24.59 35.08
C GLU A 139 -12.51 -23.54 33.99
N ALA A 140 -13.34 -22.54 34.29
CA ALA A 140 -13.69 -21.48 33.35
C ALA A 140 -12.49 -20.61 32.92
N VAL A 141 -11.55 -20.35 33.85
CA VAL A 141 -10.29 -19.64 33.52
C VAL A 141 -9.43 -20.47 32.56
N ARG A 142 -9.22 -21.77 32.83
CA ARG A 142 -8.46 -22.67 31.93
C ARG A 142 -9.10 -22.79 30.55
N GLU A 143 -10.43 -22.84 30.48
CA GLU A 143 -11.17 -22.84 29.20
C GLU A 143 -10.92 -21.54 28.42
N ALA A 144 -11.04 -20.38 29.08
CA ALA A 144 -10.80 -19.07 28.47
C ALA A 144 -9.35 -18.88 28.02
N GLU A 145 -8.37 -19.33 28.82
CA GLU A 145 -6.94 -19.33 28.46
C GLU A 145 -6.67 -20.22 27.25
N GLY A 146 -7.30 -21.40 27.17
CA GLY A 146 -7.22 -22.29 26.01
C GLY A 146 -7.75 -21.65 24.73
N VAL A 147 -8.91 -20.99 24.81
CA VAL A 147 -9.50 -20.24 23.67
C VAL A 147 -8.59 -19.09 23.22
N LEU A 148 -8.02 -18.32 24.18
CA LEU A 148 -7.10 -17.23 23.86
C LEU A 148 -5.78 -17.73 23.26
N ALA A 149 -5.25 -18.87 23.72
CA ALA A 149 -4.05 -19.48 23.15
C ALA A 149 -4.29 -19.98 21.72
N ALA A 150 -5.44 -20.63 21.46
CA ALA A 150 -5.83 -21.08 20.13
C ALA A 150 -5.98 -19.90 19.15
N ALA A 151 -6.72 -18.85 19.54
CA ALA A 151 -6.93 -17.66 18.72
C ALA A 151 -5.63 -16.89 18.42
N ARG A 152 -4.68 -16.84 19.37
CA ARG A 152 -3.34 -16.26 19.14
C ARG A 152 -2.54 -17.06 18.13
N LYS A 153 -2.52 -18.40 18.26
CA LYS A 153 -1.84 -19.29 17.33
C LYS A 153 -2.40 -19.14 15.90
N GLU A 154 -3.72 -19.14 15.75
CA GLU A 154 -4.38 -18.94 14.45
C GLU A 154 -4.00 -17.57 13.85
N ALA A 155 -4.00 -16.50 14.64
CA ALA A 155 -3.59 -15.17 14.19
C ALA A 155 -2.11 -15.11 13.77
N GLU A 156 -1.22 -15.85 14.44
CA GLU A 156 0.20 -15.97 14.07
C GLU A 156 0.38 -16.77 12.77
N GLU A 157 -0.35 -17.86 12.59
CA GLU A 157 -0.34 -18.68 11.36
C GLU A 157 -0.87 -17.88 10.16
N VAL A 158 -2.00 -17.16 10.31
CA VAL A 158 -2.57 -16.29 9.27
C VAL A 158 -1.62 -15.14 8.92
N ARG A 159 -1.00 -14.50 9.92
CA ARG A 159 -0.01 -13.43 9.68
C ARG A 159 1.21 -13.97 8.93
N GLY A 160 1.76 -15.11 9.36
CA GLY A 160 2.91 -15.74 8.72
C GLY A 160 2.64 -16.09 7.26
N ALA A 161 1.48 -16.69 6.96
CA ALA A 161 1.07 -17.00 5.60
C ALA A 161 0.89 -15.74 4.73
N ALA A 162 0.35 -14.66 5.28
CA ALA A 162 0.20 -13.38 4.58
C ALA A 162 1.56 -12.70 4.30
N GLU A 163 2.49 -12.75 5.26
CA GLU A 163 3.85 -12.24 5.11
C GLU A 163 4.63 -13.04 4.04
N GLU A 164 4.51 -14.37 4.04
CA GLU A 164 5.12 -15.22 3.02
C GLU A 164 4.55 -14.94 1.62
N ALA A 165 3.22 -14.89 1.48
CA ALA A 165 2.56 -14.59 0.21
C ALA A 165 2.98 -13.21 -0.34
N MET A 166 3.15 -12.21 0.54
CA MET A 166 3.65 -10.88 0.17
C MET A 166 5.13 -10.92 -0.25
N ALA A 167 5.97 -11.71 0.42
CA ALA A 167 7.37 -11.89 0.05
C ALA A 167 7.52 -12.59 -1.31
N GLN A 168 6.76 -13.66 -1.55
CA GLN A 168 6.69 -14.36 -2.85
C GLN A 168 6.22 -13.41 -3.96
N THR A 169 5.19 -12.60 -3.71
CA THR A 169 4.67 -11.60 -4.65
C THR A 169 5.73 -10.55 -5.00
N ARG A 170 6.43 -10.00 -3.99
CA ARG A 170 7.54 -9.05 -4.20
C ARG A 170 8.67 -9.66 -5.04
N SER A 171 9.08 -10.89 -4.73
CA SER A 171 10.11 -11.60 -5.48
C SER A 171 9.72 -11.82 -6.95
N ARG A 172 8.48 -12.29 -7.20
CA ARG A 172 7.94 -12.47 -8.55
C ARG A 172 7.88 -11.15 -9.33
N THR A 173 7.38 -10.08 -8.72
CA THR A 173 7.32 -8.75 -9.35
C THR A 173 8.71 -8.21 -9.67
N ALA A 174 9.68 -8.34 -8.76
CA ALA A 174 11.06 -7.95 -9.02
C ALA A 174 11.68 -8.72 -10.20
N SER A 175 11.42 -10.03 -10.30
CA SER A 175 11.86 -10.86 -11.44
C SER A 175 11.23 -10.43 -12.77
N VAL A 176 9.93 -10.10 -12.77
CA VAL A 176 9.24 -9.57 -13.97
C VAL A 176 9.80 -8.21 -14.39
N LEU A 177 10.04 -7.31 -13.44
CA LEU A 177 10.63 -5.99 -13.73
C LEU A 177 12.05 -6.10 -14.29
N ALA A 178 12.90 -6.95 -13.70
CA ALA A 178 14.25 -7.18 -14.20
C ALA A 178 14.27 -7.79 -15.62
N HIS A 179 13.32 -8.69 -15.92
CA HIS A 179 13.16 -9.23 -17.28
C HIS A 179 12.70 -8.16 -18.27
N GLN A 180 11.74 -7.30 -17.89
CA GLN A 180 11.29 -6.18 -18.72
C GLN A 180 12.42 -5.17 -18.98
N GLU A 181 13.21 -4.82 -17.95
CA GLU A 181 14.37 -3.93 -18.11
C GLU A 181 15.40 -4.50 -19.10
N GLN A 182 15.66 -5.81 -19.03
CA GLN A 182 16.54 -6.50 -19.98
C GLN A 182 15.95 -6.51 -21.40
N GLU A 183 14.66 -6.83 -21.60
CA GLU A 183 14.02 -6.73 -22.92
C GLU A 183 14.08 -5.31 -23.49
N HIS A 184 13.82 -4.28 -22.67
CA HIS A 184 13.88 -2.89 -23.09
C HIS A 184 15.30 -2.48 -23.49
N LYS A 185 16.31 -2.93 -22.75
CA LYS A 185 17.72 -2.71 -23.07
C LYS A 185 18.13 -3.41 -24.38
N GLU A 186 17.71 -4.65 -24.59
CA GLU A 186 17.98 -5.39 -25.84
C GLU A 186 17.32 -4.72 -27.04
N ARG A 187 16.04 -4.32 -26.92
CA ARG A 187 15.33 -3.56 -27.96
C ARG A 187 16.01 -2.22 -28.26
N HIS A 188 16.45 -1.49 -27.24
CA HIS A 188 17.18 -0.23 -27.41
C HIS A 188 18.53 -0.46 -28.11
N GLN A 189 19.28 -1.50 -27.74
CA GLN A 189 20.55 -1.83 -28.39
C GLN A 189 20.37 -2.25 -29.85
N ALA A 190 19.28 -2.95 -30.18
CA ALA A 190 18.94 -3.30 -31.57
C ALA A 190 18.62 -2.04 -32.41
N VAL A 191 17.78 -1.13 -31.88
CA VAL A 191 17.43 0.13 -32.57
C VAL A 191 18.64 1.03 -32.77
N GLU A 192 19.51 1.19 -31.76
CA GLU A 192 20.77 1.94 -31.89
C GLU A 192 21.70 1.33 -32.96
N ALA A 193 21.78 0.00 -33.05
CA ALA A 193 22.57 -0.68 -34.07
C ALA A 193 21.99 -0.52 -35.48
N GLU A 194 20.66 -0.53 -35.63
CA GLU A 194 19.97 -0.24 -36.90
C GLU A 194 20.19 1.21 -37.35
N ILE A 195 20.11 2.18 -36.43
CA ILE A 195 20.39 3.60 -36.70
C ILE A 195 21.85 3.77 -37.13
N ALA A 196 22.81 3.26 -36.35
CA ALA A 196 24.23 3.38 -36.68
C ALA A 196 24.60 2.71 -38.02
N ALA A 197 23.94 1.59 -38.38
CA ALA A 197 24.12 0.96 -39.68
C ALA A 197 23.54 1.82 -40.83
N ALA A 198 22.36 2.42 -40.65
CA ALA A 198 21.75 3.30 -41.63
C ALA A 198 22.53 4.62 -41.81
N GLU A 199 23.08 5.18 -40.72
CA GLU A 199 23.96 6.33 -40.74
C GLU A 199 25.26 6.02 -41.51
N ALA A 200 25.91 4.90 -41.21
CA ALA A 200 27.12 4.47 -41.92
C ALA A 200 26.87 4.19 -43.42
N GLU A 201 25.72 3.60 -43.78
CA GLU A 201 25.34 3.43 -45.18
C GLU A 201 25.10 4.79 -45.87
N SER A 202 24.42 5.72 -45.19
CA SER A 202 24.19 7.07 -45.69
C SER A 202 25.49 7.84 -45.90
N GLU A 203 26.41 7.80 -44.93
CA GLU A 203 27.74 8.42 -45.03
C GLU A 203 28.56 7.83 -46.18
N ALA A 204 28.55 6.50 -46.35
CA ALA A 204 29.21 5.84 -47.47
C ALA A 204 28.66 6.28 -48.84
N ARG A 205 27.32 6.34 -48.98
CA ARG A 205 26.67 6.84 -50.21
C ARG A 205 26.97 8.32 -50.47
N HIS A 206 26.93 9.16 -49.42
CA HIS A 206 27.27 10.57 -49.51
C HIS A 206 28.72 10.79 -49.94
N LYS A 207 29.65 9.98 -49.42
CA LYS A 207 31.04 10.00 -49.84
C LYS A 207 31.20 9.57 -51.29
N GLU A 208 30.60 8.46 -51.72
CA GLU A 208 30.66 8.00 -53.12
C GLU A 208 30.14 9.07 -54.11
N LEU A 209 29.01 9.70 -53.78
CA LEU A 209 28.44 10.79 -54.59
C LEU A 209 29.34 12.03 -54.62
N THR A 210 30.01 12.36 -53.50
CA THR A 210 30.96 13.48 -53.40
C THR A 210 32.21 13.19 -54.22
N ASP A 211 32.87 12.04 -54.00
CA ASP A 211 34.05 11.58 -54.74
C ASP A 211 33.77 11.59 -56.26
N ARG A 212 32.57 11.14 -56.68
CA ARG A 212 32.13 11.17 -58.07
C ARG A 212 31.87 12.58 -58.61
N ALA A 213 31.28 13.47 -57.81
CA ALA A 213 31.05 14.85 -58.19
C ALA A 213 32.38 15.62 -58.34
N GLU A 214 33.33 15.41 -57.42
CA GLU A 214 34.69 15.95 -57.50
C GLU A 214 35.44 15.45 -58.74
N ALA A 215 35.34 14.15 -59.06
CA ALA A 215 35.93 13.58 -60.27
C ALA A 215 35.36 14.20 -61.55
N LEU A 216 34.03 14.37 -61.63
CA LEU A 216 33.35 15.03 -62.76
C LEU A 216 33.71 16.51 -62.86
N LEU A 217 33.84 17.23 -61.74
CA LEU A 217 34.32 18.61 -61.72
C LEU A 217 35.78 18.72 -62.19
N ALA A 218 36.64 17.79 -61.80
CA ALA A 218 38.03 17.74 -62.24
C ALA A 218 38.18 17.34 -63.73
N GLU A 219 37.27 16.54 -64.27
CA GLU A 219 37.16 16.26 -65.70
C GLU A 219 36.67 17.49 -66.48
N ALA A 220 35.57 18.11 -66.04
CA ALA A 220 35.04 19.33 -66.64
C ALA A 220 36.02 20.50 -66.60
N ALA A 221 36.78 20.65 -65.51
CA ALA A 221 37.83 21.67 -65.39
C ALA A 221 39.00 21.43 -66.36
N ARG A 222 39.39 20.16 -66.60
CA ARG A 222 40.39 19.80 -67.62
C ARG A 222 39.89 20.09 -69.02
N GLY A 223 38.67 19.66 -69.37
CA GLY A 223 38.06 19.98 -70.67
C GLY A 223 37.88 21.48 -70.90
N LEU A 224 37.58 22.26 -69.84
CA LEU A 224 37.56 23.72 -69.89
C LEU A 224 38.96 24.32 -70.15
N ALA A 225 40.00 23.80 -69.49
CA ALA A 225 41.37 24.24 -69.74
C ALA A 225 41.82 23.92 -71.17
N GLU A 226 41.61 22.67 -71.63
CA GLU A 226 41.93 22.23 -72.99
C GLU A 226 41.20 23.06 -74.06
N THR A 227 39.90 23.35 -73.87
CA THR A 227 39.15 24.20 -74.79
C THR A 227 39.57 25.67 -74.74
N GLN A 228 39.98 26.19 -73.58
CA GLN A 228 40.57 27.53 -73.47
C GLN A 228 41.94 27.62 -74.14
N GLU A 229 42.79 26.60 -74.01
CA GLU A 229 44.09 26.53 -74.69
C GLU A 229 43.91 26.38 -76.21
N ALA A 230 43.02 25.50 -76.67
CA ALA A 230 42.68 25.38 -78.09
C ALA A 230 42.07 26.66 -78.67
N ALA A 231 41.25 27.40 -77.90
CA ALA A 231 40.72 28.70 -78.31
C ALA A 231 41.80 29.78 -78.38
N ARG A 232 42.77 29.79 -77.44
CA ARG A 232 43.94 30.68 -77.49
C ARG A 232 44.80 30.38 -78.73
N HIS A 233 45.18 29.13 -78.94
CA HIS A 233 45.97 28.74 -80.11
C HIS A 233 45.22 28.98 -81.42
N GLY A 234 43.91 28.74 -81.48
CA GLY A 234 43.10 29.07 -82.65
C GLY A 234 43.01 30.58 -82.92
N GLN A 235 43.01 31.41 -81.87
CA GLN A 235 43.08 32.86 -81.98
C GLN A 235 44.48 33.32 -82.42
N GLU A 236 45.55 32.78 -81.84
CA GLU A 236 46.95 33.02 -82.23
C GLU A 236 47.20 32.65 -83.71
N ASP A 237 46.71 31.48 -84.15
CA ASP A 237 46.76 31.02 -85.54
C ASP A 237 45.96 31.92 -86.50
N ALA A 238 44.81 32.44 -86.05
CA ALA A 238 43.98 33.35 -86.84
C ALA A 238 44.63 34.74 -86.96
N GLU A 239 45.24 35.24 -85.88
CA GLU A 239 46.01 36.48 -85.87
C GLU A 239 47.28 36.36 -86.73
N ALA A 240 48.00 35.22 -86.65
CA ALA A 240 49.14 34.93 -87.50
C ALA A 240 48.76 34.89 -88.99
N ARG A 241 47.68 34.16 -89.36
CA ARG A 241 47.18 34.14 -90.74
C ARG A 241 46.64 35.48 -91.21
N ALA A 242 46.02 36.27 -90.33
CA ALA A 242 45.58 37.62 -90.68
C ALA A 242 46.79 38.53 -90.94
N ALA A 243 47.86 38.44 -90.14
CA ALA A 243 49.10 39.17 -90.37
C ALA A 243 49.80 38.73 -91.68
N GLU A 244 49.80 37.43 -91.99
CA GLU A 244 50.33 36.86 -93.23
C GLU A 244 49.56 37.37 -94.45
N ILE A 245 48.22 37.25 -94.46
CA ILE A 245 47.35 37.78 -95.53
C ILE A 245 47.50 39.30 -95.68
N LEU A 246 47.60 40.06 -94.59
CA LEU A 246 47.85 41.50 -94.66
C LEU A 246 49.24 41.83 -95.24
N SER A 247 50.24 40.97 -95.01
CA SER A 247 51.56 41.11 -95.62
C SER A 247 51.54 40.79 -97.12
N GLU A 248 50.85 39.72 -97.54
CA GLU A 248 50.65 39.40 -98.95
C GLU A 248 49.84 40.49 -99.67
N ALA A 249 48.80 41.00 -99.02
CA ALA A 249 47.99 42.11 -99.53
C ALA A 249 48.82 43.38 -99.73
N ARG A 250 49.71 43.73 -98.78
CA ARG A 250 50.68 44.83 -98.93
C ARG A 250 51.67 44.59 -100.06
N VAL A 251 52.24 43.39 -100.19
CA VAL A 251 53.14 43.05 -101.32
C VAL A 251 52.40 43.15 -102.66
N ARG A 252 51.12 42.78 -102.69
CA ARG A 252 50.27 42.89 -103.89
C ARG A 252 49.84 44.33 -104.18
N GLU A 253 49.56 45.12 -103.15
CA GLU A 253 49.33 46.56 -103.21
C GLU A 253 50.58 47.29 -103.73
N GLU A 254 51.76 47.06 -103.15
CA GLU A 254 53.04 47.60 -103.63
C GLU A 254 53.31 47.21 -105.08
N ARG A 255 53.02 45.96 -105.47
CA ARG A 255 53.14 45.52 -106.86
C ARG A 255 52.17 46.28 -107.75
N ILE A 256 50.89 46.37 -107.39
CA ILE A 256 49.88 47.12 -108.16
C ILE A 256 50.27 48.59 -108.23
N ALA A 257 50.77 49.20 -107.16
CA ALA A 257 51.25 50.58 -107.14
C ALA A 257 52.42 50.77 -108.12
N ARG A 258 53.44 49.90 -108.11
CA ARG A 258 54.55 49.93 -109.08
C ARG A 258 54.11 49.67 -110.52
N GLU A 259 53.14 48.77 -110.72
CA GLU A 259 52.56 48.44 -112.02
C GLU A 259 51.71 49.61 -112.55
N THR A 260 51.00 50.32 -111.66
CA THR A 260 50.24 51.56 -111.94
C THR A 260 51.18 52.74 -112.21
N GLU A 261 52.24 52.93 -111.42
CA GLU A 261 53.28 53.93 -111.69
C GLU A 261 53.98 53.69 -113.04
N ARG A 262 54.18 52.42 -113.43
CA ARG A 262 54.74 52.09 -114.75
C ARG A 262 53.79 52.46 -115.87
N VAL A 263 52.50 52.12 -115.75
CA VAL A 263 51.46 52.50 -116.71
C VAL A 263 51.28 54.03 -116.76
N LEU A 264 51.38 54.74 -115.63
CA LEU A 264 51.35 56.20 -115.60
C LEU A 264 52.58 56.80 -116.31
N ARG A 265 53.80 56.27 -116.09
CA ARG A 265 54.99 56.68 -116.86
C ARG A 265 54.85 56.39 -118.36
N GLU A 266 54.40 55.20 -118.74
CA GLU A 266 54.16 54.84 -120.16
C GLU A 266 53.13 55.81 -120.81
N HIS A 267 52.13 56.27 -120.07
CA HIS A 267 51.17 57.29 -120.53
C HIS A 267 51.70 58.74 -120.51
N GLU A 268 52.64 59.06 -119.61
CA GLU A 268 53.29 60.36 -119.51
C GLU A 268 54.32 60.53 -120.64
N GLU A 269 55.16 59.53 -120.88
CA GLU A 269 56.06 59.41 -122.04
C GLU A 269 55.28 59.50 -123.36
N GLY A 270 54.15 58.80 -123.49
CA GLY A 270 53.26 58.91 -124.65
C GLY A 270 52.59 60.29 -124.81
N ARG A 271 52.40 61.05 -123.72
CA ARG A 271 51.94 62.46 -123.77
C ARG A 271 53.06 63.40 -124.21
N GLU A 272 54.28 63.17 -123.74
CA GLU A 272 55.46 63.98 -124.09
C GLU A 272 55.85 63.79 -125.56
N GLU A 273 55.82 62.58 -126.12
CA GLU A 273 56.04 62.34 -127.55
C GLU A 273 55.02 63.09 -128.42
N VAL A 274 53.73 63.03 -128.07
CA VAL A 274 52.66 63.73 -128.81
C VAL A 274 52.79 65.25 -128.68
N GLN A 275 53.18 65.78 -127.52
CA GLN A 275 53.47 67.20 -127.37
C GLN A 275 54.70 67.64 -128.16
N ALA A 276 55.78 66.85 -128.17
CA ALA A 276 56.98 67.13 -128.96
C ALA A 276 56.68 67.16 -130.46
N HIS A 277 55.88 66.21 -130.97
CA HIS A 277 55.44 66.19 -132.36
C HIS A 277 54.58 67.43 -132.70
N MET A 278 53.64 67.80 -131.82
CA MET A 278 52.80 69.00 -131.99
C MET A 278 53.55 70.33 -131.83
N ALA A 279 54.68 70.35 -131.11
CA ALA A 279 55.56 71.51 -131.01
C ALA A 279 56.42 71.66 -132.27
N HIS A 280 56.94 70.55 -132.81
CA HIS A 280 57.74 70.55 -134.04
C HIS A 280 56.91 71.01 -135.25
N VAL A 281 55.69 70.48 -135.43
CA VAL A 281 54.77 70.91 -136.50
C VAL A 281 54.39 72.39 -136.38
N ARG A 282 54.15 72.91 -135.16
CA ARG A 282 53.89 74.35 -134.94
C ARG A 282 55.10 75.23 -135.27
N SER A 283 56.31 74.78 -134.99
CA SER A 283 57.53 75.51 -135.33
C SER A 283 57.78 75.58 -136.85
N SER A 284 57.61 74.44 -137.56
CA SER A 284 57.87 74.37 -139.00
C SER A 284 56.85 75.10 -139.86
N LEU A 285 55.56 75.18 -139.46
CA LEU A 285 54.54 75.92 -140.21
C LEU A 285 54.61 77.44 -140.00
N ALA A 286 55.11 77.91 -138.85
CA ALA A 286 55.26 79.35 -138.59
C ALA A 286 56.35 80.03 -139.45
N ALA A 287 57.29 79.25 -140.00
CA ALA A 287 58.43 79.78 -140.76
C ALA A 287 58.13 80.11 -142.23
N LEU A 288 57.00 79.67 -142.80
CA LEU A 288 56.78 79.74 -144.26
C LEU A 288 55.52 80.49 -144.74
N THR A 289 54.60 80.90 -143.87
CA THR A 289 53.42 81.71 -144.27
C THR A 289 53.02 82.72 -143.20
N GLY A 290 53.22 84.02 -143.47
CA GLY A 290 52.86 85.09 -142.53
C GLY A 290 51.38 85.51 -142.60
N ARG A 291 50.69 85.52 -141.44
CA ARG A 291 49.55 86.41 -141.15
C ARG A 291 49.28 86.56 -139.64
N VAL A 292 48.53 87.59 -139.28
CA VAL A 292 48.22 88.09 -137.93
C VAL A 292 46.96 87.42 -137.33
N THR A 293 46.84 87.40 -135.98
CA THR A 293 45.65 87.68 -135.11
C THR A 293 45.23 86.65 -134.03
N ALA A 294 45.17 87.14 -132.78
CA ALA A 294 44.10 87.04 -131.76
C ALA A 294 43.68 85.71 -131.06
N GLY A 295 43.87 85.68 -129.72
CA GLY A 295 42.98 85.16 -128.63
C GLY A 295 42.46 83.69 -128.65
N PRO A 296 41.61 83.26 -127.67
CA PRO A 296 41.24 83.88 -126.39
C PRO A 296 41.18 82.92 -125.15
N THR A 297 40.91 83.48 -123.95
CA THR A 297 40.13 82.98 -122.77
C THR A 297 40.09 81.50 -122.30
N GLY A 298 40.12 81.35 -120.95
CA GLY A 298 39.40 80.32 -120.17
C GLY A 298 40.30 79.56 -119.16
N SER A 299 40.12 79.60 -117.83
CA SER A 299 39.02 79.02 -117.01
C SER A 299 38.89 77.49 -117.21
N ALA A 300 38.93 76.60 -116.22
CA ALA A 300 38.97 76.73 -114.74
C ALA A 300 39.72 75.48 -114.15
N GLU A 301 39.61 75.00 -112.89
CA GLU A 301 38.73 75.28 -111.73
C GLU A 301 39.51 75.03 -110.40
N ASP A 302 38.94 74.32 -109.41
CA ASP A 302 39.48 73.94 -108.08
C ASP A 302 40.51 72.78 -108.06
#